data_AF-A0A834G283-F1
#
_entry.id   AF-A0A834G283-F1
#
_cell.length_a   1.000
_cell.length_b   1.000
_cell.length_c   1.000
_cell.angle_alpha   90.00
_cell.angle_beta   90.00
_cell.angle_gamma   90.00
#
_symmetry.space_group_name_H-M   'P 1'
#
loop_
_entity.id
_entity.type
_entity.pdbx_description
1 polymer ?
#
loop_
_entity_poly.entity_id
_entity_poly.type
_entity_poly.pdbx_seq_one_letter_code
_entity_poly.pdbx_strand_id
1 'polypeptide(L)'
;MDPEGKRFGRVGPRELTGAVDLISHYKLLPHHQFFCKRSLPLSISDSHYLRNVVGDSEVMKGEGMQLDQLIQDTSYSRETNVCIQPFDLPVLTKAFQLRETAPIDLSTVIFFAILRLSLEFSFHLVGHTR
;
A
#
# COMPACT_ATOMS: atom_id res chain seq x y z
N MET A 1 22.38 58.59 -18.05
CA MET A 1 21.53 57.53 -18.62
C MET A 1 20.70 56.99 -17.48
N ASP A 2 19.42 57.31 -17.46
CA ASP A 2 18.46 57.00 -16.39
C ASP A 2 17.64 55.76 -16.81
N PRO A 3 17.55 54.67 -16.03
CA PRO A 3 16.90 53.45 -16.47
C PRO A 3 15.41 53.43 -16.04
N GLU A 4 14.62 54.40 -16.50
CA GLU A 4 13.16 54.33 -16.41
C GLU A 4 12.57 53.99 -17.79
N GLY A 5 12.32 52.70 -18.03
CA GLY A 5 11.81 52.29 -19.34
C GLY A 5 11.41 50.82 -19.47
N LYS A 6 10.64 50.26 -18.52
CA LYS A 6 9.89 49.02 -18.80
C LYS A 6 8.60 48.92 -18.00
N ARG A 7 7.61 49.71 -18.42
CA ARG A 7 6.21 49.53 -18.01
C ARG A 7 5.63 48.29 -18.70
N PHE A 8 5.75 47.14 -18.06
CA PHE A 8 4.94 45.96 -18.38
C PHE A 8 3.68 45.96 -17.51
N GLY A 9 2.51 45.87 -18.14
CA GLY A 9 1.24 45.50 -17.50
C GLY A 9 0.42 46.67 -16.96
N ARG A 10 -0.42 47.28 -17.81
CA ARG A 10 -1.70 47.84 -17.33
C ARG A 10 -2.51 46.67 -16.76
N VAL A 11 -2.68 46.65 -15.44
CA VAL A 11 -3.73 45.92 -14.71
C VAL A 11 -3.83 44.41 -15.02
N GLY A 12 -2.81 43.65 -14.60
CA GLY A 12 -2.87 42.19 -14.59
C GLY A 12 -1.67 41.59 -13.84
N PRO A 13 -1.80 40.40 -13.23
CA PRO A 13 -0.68 39.75 -12.56
C PRO A 13 0.46 39.56 -13.56
N ARG A 14 1.62 40.14 -13.22
CA ARG A 14 2.81 40.19 -14.07
C ARG A 14 3.18 38.79 -14.54
N GLU A 15 3.18 38.57 -15.85
CA GLU A 15 3.60 37.31 -16.46
C GLU A 15 5.01 36.94 -15.95
N LEU A 16 5.13 35.75 -15.39
CA LEU A 16 6.39 35.24 -14.87
C LEU A 16 7.32 34.98 -16.06
N THR A 17 8.21 35.92 -16.34
CA THR A 17 9.22 35.81 -17.39
C THR A 17 10.25 34.76 -16.99
N GLY A 18 10.90 34.08 -17.94
CA GLY A 18 11.92 33.04 -17.67
C GLY A 18 13.16 33.49 -16.88
N ALA A 19 13.27 34.78 -16.55
CA ALA A 19 14.27 35.32 -15.63
C ALA A 19 13.87 35.25 -14.14
N VAL A 20 12.61 34.87 -13.85
CA VAL A 20 12.11 34.71 -12.48
C VAL A 20 12.34 33.26 -12.03
N ASP A 21 12.97 33.08 -10.87
CA ASP A 21 13.10 31.76 -10.25
C ASP A 21 11.73 31.26 -9.77
N LEU A 22 11.12 30.40 -10.59
CA LEU A 22 9.80 29.80 -10.33
C LEU A 22 9.82 28.91 -9.10
N ILE A 23 10.95 28.29 -8.75
CA ILE A 23 11.05 27.38 -7.59
C ILE A 23 10.92 28.20 -6.30
N SER A 24 11.61 29.33 -6.22
CA SER A 24 11.49 30.24 -5.08
C SER A 24 10.14 30.97 -5.07
N HIS A 25 9.66 31.40 -6.24
CA HIS A 25 8.39 32.12 -6.37
C HIS A 25 7.20 31.28 -5.89
N TYR A 26 7.12 30.01 -6.30
CA TYR A 26 6.07 29.09 -5.87
C TYR A 26 6.41 28.35 -4.57
N LYS A 27 7.51 28.71 -3.89
CA LYS A 27 7.96 28.06 -2.64
C LYS A 27 8.11 26.55 -2.77
N LEU A 28 8.48 26.08 -3.96
CA LEU A 28 8.68 24.66 -4.27
C LEU A 28 10.07 24.16 -3.85
N LEU A 29 10.90 25.01 -3.26
CA LEU A 29 12.24 24.66 -2.80
C LEU A 29 12.29 23.37 -1.94
N PRO A 30 11.39 23.16 -0.95
CA PRO A 30 11.38 21.92 -0.16
C PRO A 30 11.05 20.68 -1.01
N HIS A 31 10.12 20.80 -1.95
CA HIS A 31 9.72 19.72 -2.85
C HIS A 31 10.85 19.39 -3.82
N HIS A 32 11.49 20.40 -4.40
CA HIS A 32 12.65 20.25 -5.27
C HIS A 32 13.80 19.54 -4.55
N GLN A 33 14.10 19.91 -3.30
CA GLN A 33 15.13 19.23 -2.51
C GLN A 33 14.74 17.78 -2.18
N PHE A 34 13.47 17.53 -1.84
CA PHE A 34 13.02 16.20 -1.44
C PHE A 34 12.97 15.21 -2.61
N PHE A 35 12.42 15.63 -3.76
CA PHE A 35 12.21 14.75 -4.92
C PHE A 35 13.41 14.70 -5.86
N CYS A 36 14.11 15.82 -6.07
CA CYS A 36 15.16 15.90 -7.09
C CYS A 36 16.56 15.61 -6.54
N LYS A 37 16.81 15.77 -5.23
CA LYS A 37 18.13 15.50 -4.63
C LYS A 37 18.24 14.16 -3.92
N ARG A 38 17.11 13.47 -3.67
CA ARG A 38 17.13 12.09 -3.17
C ARG A 38 17.29 11.13 -4.34
N SER A 39 18.15 10.13 -4.17
CA SER A 39 18.17 8.99 -5.09
C SER A 39 16.80 8.31 -5.07
N LEU A 40 16.24 8.10 -6.24
CA LEU A 40 15.03 7.31 -6.38
C LEU A 40 15.31 5.89 -5.85
N PRO A 41 14.40 5.29 -5.07
CA PRO A 41 14.57 3.92 -4.62
C PRO A 41 14.61 2.99 -5.84
N LEU A 42 15.54 2.02 -5.81
CA LEU A 42 15.73 1.06 -6.91
C LEU A 42 14.57 0.06 -7.01
N SER A 43 13.91 -0.22 -5.89
CA SER A 43 12.70 -1.02 -5.79
C SER A 43 11.55 -0.23 -5.14
N ILE A 44 10.32 -0.51 -5.56
CA ILE A 44 9.11 0.04 -4.93
C ILE A 44 9.00 -0.42 -3.47
N SER A 45 9.50 -1.62 -3.16
CA SER A 45 9.58 -2.16 -1.79
C SER A 45 10.45 -1.31 -0.87
N ASP A 46 11.50 -0.67 -1.42
CA ASP A 46 12.39 0.22 -0.67
C ASP A 46 11.78 1.61 -0.45
N SER A 47 10.59 1.86 -1.00
CA SER A 47 9.89 3.12 -0.81
C SER A 47 9.35 3.24 0.62
N HIS A 48 9.39 4.47 1.15
CA HIS A 48 8.88 4.78 2.48
C HIS A 48 7.36 4.57 2.64
N TYR A 49 6.64 4.38 1.54
CA TYR A 49 5.19 4.15 1.53
C TYR A 49 4.81 2.75 2.03
N LEU A 50 5.69 1.76 1.82
CA LEU A 50 5.41 0.36 2.17
C LEU A 50 6.05 -0.06 3.50
N ARG A 51 6.76 0.83 4.19
CA ARG A 51 7.51 0.54 5.42
C ARG A 51 6.65 0.02 6.57
N ASN A 52 5.38 0.40 6.61
CA ASN A 52 4.46 0.04 7.70
C ASN A 52 3.43 -1.02 7.31
N VAL A 53 3.62 -1.69 6.17
CA VAL A 53 2.76 -2.80 5.76
C VAL A 53 3.28 -4.08 6.41
N VAL A 54 2.42 -4.74 7.18
CA VAL A 54 2.77 -5.98 7.90
C VAL A 54 2.68 -7.16 6.94
N GLY A 55 3.74 -7.96 6.87
CA GLY A 55 3.83 -9.16 6.03
C GLY A 55 4.71 -8.98 4.80
N ASP A 56 5.14 -10.11 4.23
CA ASP A 56 5.88 -10.13 2.97
C ASP A 56 4.99 -9.58 1.86
N SER A 57 5.24 -8.32 1.50
CA SER A 57 4.42 -7.58 0.55
C SER A 57 5.08 -7.59 -0.81
N GLU A 58 4.67 -8.52 -1.67
CA GLU A 58 5.05 -8.51 -3.08
C GLU A 58 4.19 -7.51 -3.85
N VAL A 59 4.84 -6.54 -4.51
CA VAL A 59 4.14 -5.56 -5.34
C VAL A 59 3.89 -6.18 -6.71
N MET A 60 2.66 -6.61 -6.95
CA MET A 60 2.21 -7.08 -8.26
C MET A 60 1.33 -6.06 -8.96
N LYS A 61 1.50 -5.93 -10.27
CA LYS A 61 0.56 -5.18 -11.10
C LYS A 61 -0.74 -5.99 -11.22
N GLY A 62 -1.85 -5.44 -10.73
CA GLY A 62 -3.17 -6.04 -10.94
C GLY A 62 -3.56 -5.97 -12.43
N GLU A 63 -3.74 -7.11 -13.06
CA GLU A 63 -4.31 -7.18 -14.42
C GLU A 63 -5.78 -6.77 -14.37
N GLY A 64 -6.20 -5.84 -15.24
CA GLY A 64 -7.57 -5.31 -15.25
C GLY A 64 -7.94 -4.37 -14.10
N MET A 65 -7.03 -4.10 -13.16
CA MET A 65 -7.26 -3.20 -12.02
C MET A 65 -6.76 -1.78 -12.29
N GLN A 66 -7.19 -1.19 -13.40
CA GLN A 66 -6.79 0.19 -13.72
C GLN A 66 -7.75 1.18 -13.06
N LEU A 67 -7.20 2.13 -12.29
CA LEU A 67 -8.00 3.11 -11.54
C LEU A 67 -8.70 4.13 -12.45
N ASP A 68 -8.15 4.38 -13.63
CA ASP A 68 -8.73 5.27 -14.63
C ASP A 68 -10.10 4.79 -15.12
N GLN A 69 -10.32 3.47 -15.19
CA GLN A 69 -11.62 2.88 -15.54
C GLN A 69 -12.69 3.22 -14.48
N LEU A 70 -12.34 3.14 -13.19
CA LEU A 70 -13.24 3.50 -12.08
C LEU A 70 -13.62 5.00 -12.09
N ILE A 71 -12.68 5.86 -12.50
CA ILE A 71 -12.89 7.32 -12.55
C ILE A 71 -13.77 7.69 -13.75
N GLN A 72 -13.62 7.02 -14.90
CA GLN A 72 -14.42 7.28 -16.09
C GLN A 72 -15.91 7.00 -15.86
N ASP A 73 -16.25 5.92 -15.17
CA ASP A 73 -17.62 5.58 -14.79
C ASP A 73 -18.26 6.64 -13.87
N THR A 74 -17.45 7.33 -13.07
CA THR A 74 -17.91 8.41 -12.17
C THR A 74 -18.29 9.67 -12.95
N SER A 75 -17.70 9.91 -14.12
CA SER A 75 -17.93 11.13 -14.92
C SER A 75 -19.27 11.14 -15.66
N TYR A 76 -19.79 9.96 -16.04
CA TYR A 76 -21.13 9.79 -16.62
C TYR A 76 -22.24 9.61 -15.56
N SER A 77 -21.86 9.35 -14.31
CA SER A 77 -22.78 9.13 -13.18
C SER A 77 -23.07 10.43 -12.41
N ARG A 78 -23.40 11.53 -13.12
CA ARG A 78 -23.87 12.75 -12.45
C ARG A 78 -25.35 12.64 -12.00
N GLU A 79 -26.05 11.60 -12.42
CA GLU A 79 -27.50 11.43 -12.20
C GLU A 79 -27.89 10.21 -11.37
N THR A 80 -26.98 9.27 -11.14
CA THR A 80 -27.23 8.12 -10.26
C THR A 80 -26.24 8.18 -9.12
N ASN A 81 -26.69 8.61 -7.94
CA ASN A 81 -25.97 8.36 -6.71
C ASN A 81 -25.86 6.84 -6.53
N VAL A 82 -24.83 6.20 -7.13
CA VAL A 82 -24.52 4.79 -6.92
C VAL A 82 -23.90 4.69 -5.54
N CYS A 83 -24.76 4.84 -4.53
CA CYS A 83 -24.44 4.53 -3.16
C CYS A 83 -24.14 3.04 -3.13
N ILE A 84 -22.96 2.69 -2.63
CA ILE A 84 -22.61 1.30 -2.33
C ILE A 84 -23.73 0.76 -1.45
N GLN A 85 -24.43 -0.28 -1.91
CA GLN A 85 -25.50 -0.85 -1.11
C GLN A 85 -24.93 -1.37 0.21
N PRO A 86 -25.65 -1.19 1.33
CA PRO A 86 -25.20 -1.71 2.61
C PRO A 86 -25.00 -3.23 2.49
N PHE A 87 -23.85 -3.69 2.96
CA PHE A 87 -23.54 -5.12 2.94
C PHE A 87 -24.44 -5.87 3.92
N ASP A 88 -24.98 -6.99 3.49
CA ASP A 88 -25.63 -7.95 4.38
C ASP A 88 -24.54 -8.70 5.18
N LEU A 89 -24.22 -8.15 6.35
CA LEU A 89 -23.24 -8.73 7.27
C LEU A 89 -23.57 -10.17 7.66
N PRO A 90 -24.83 -10.57 7.96
CA PRO A 90 -25.19 -11.97 8.15
C PRO A 90 -24.86 -12.90 6.98
N VAL A 91 -25.14 -12.48 5.74
CA VAL A 91 -24.83 -13.27 4.53
C VAL A 91 -23.32 -13.34 4.31
N LEU A 92 -22.63 -12.20 4.45
CA LEU A 92 -21.17 -12.13 4.35
C LEU A 92 -20.52 -13.03 5.41
N THR A 93 -21.01 -12.98 6.64
CA THR A 93 -20.54 -13.82 7.74
C THR A 93 -20.71 -15.29 7.42
N LYS A 94 -21.86 -15.72 6.87
CA LYS A 94 -22.09 -17.11 6.45
C LYS A 94 -21.20 -17.53 5.28
N ALA A 95 -20.99 -16.66 4.29
CA ALA A 95 -20.17 -16.93 3.11
C ALA A 95 -18.67 -16.99 3.46
N PHE A 96 -18.23 -16.13 4.37
CA PHE A 96 -16.87 -16.07 4.91
C PHE A 96 -16.75 -16.81 6.24
N GLN A 97 -17.65 -17.77 6.53
CA GLN A 97 -17.35 -18.83 7.49
C GLN A 97 -16.20 -19.63 6.90
N LEU A 98 -14.98 -19.12 7.08
CA LEU A 98 -13.79 -19.93 7.15
C LEU A 98 -14.19 -21.07 8.08
N ARG A 99 -14.34 -22.27 7.50
CA ARG A 99 -14.20 -23.49 8.28
C ARG A 99 -12.81 -23.35 8.90
N GLU A 100 -12.75 -22.79 10.10
CA GLU A 100 -11.76 -23.19 11.07
C GLU A 100 -11.83 -24.72 11.01
N THR A 101 -10.82 -25.30 10.40
CA THR A 101 -10.80 -26.69 9.98
C THR A 101 -10.90 -27.55 11.22
N ALA A 102 -12.14 -27.86 11.62
CA ALA A 102 -12.50 -28.46 12.90
C ALA A 102 -11.99 -27.67 14.12
N PRO A 103 -12.63 -27.81 15.30
CA PRO A 103 -11.86 -27.62 16.52
C PRO A 103 -10.67 -28.57 16.42
N ILE A 104 -9.47 -28.04 16.21
CA ILE A 104 -8.26 -28.80 16.46
C ILE A 104 -8.33 -29.08 17.95
N ASP A 105 -8.77 -30.28 18.31
CA ASP A 105 -8.76 -30.73 19.68
C ASP A 105 -7.30 -30.69 20.14
N LEU A 106 -6.96 -29.62 20.86
CA LEU A 106 -5.63 -29.36 21.40
C LEU A 106 -5.16 -30.57 22.22
N SER A 107 -6.10 -31.28 22.84
CA SER A 107 -5.85 -32.53 23.55
C SER A 107 -5.31 -33.62 22.62
N THR A 108 -5.93 -33.82 21.45
CA THR A 108 -5.47 -34.79 20.44
C THR A 108 -4.09 -34.43 19.89
N VAL A 109 -3.82 -33.16 19.56
CA VAL A 109 -2.51 -32.74 19.04
C VAL A 109 -1.40 -32.89 20.08
N ILE A 110 -1.67 -32.50 21.33
CA ILE A 110 -0.72 -32.68 22.45
C ILE A 110 -0.49 -34.18 22.71
N PHE A 111 -1.54 -34.99 22.70
CA PHE A 111 -1.43 -36.44 22.90
C PHE A 111 -0.54 -37.09 21.82
N PHE A 112 -0.76 -36.78 20.55
CA PHE A 112 0.07 -37.30 19.47
C PHE A 112 1.52 -36.78 19.56
N ALA A 113 1.74 -35.52 19.94
CA ALA A 113 3.09 -34.99 20.15
C ALA A 113 3.83 -35.71 21.29
N ILE A 114 3.15 -35.95 22.42
CA ILE A 114 3.70 -36.67 23.58
C ILE A 114 3.97 -38.14 23.24
N LEU A 115 3.04 -38.81 22.56
CA LEU A 115 3.21 -40.20 22.12
C LEU A 115 4.41 -40.31 21.18
N ARG A 116 4.57 -39.36 20.26
CA ARG A 116 5.68 -39.33 19.29
C ARG A 116 7.03 -39.08 19.98
N LEU A 117 7.10 -38.17 20.96
CA LEU A 117 8.30 -37.97 21.79
C LEU A 117 8.65 -39.20 22.64
N SER A 118 7.63 -39.87 23.20
CA SER A 118 7.82 -41.06 24.02
C SER A 118 8.31 -42.26 23.21
N LEU A 119 7.81 -42.43 21.98
CA LEU A 119 8.32 -43.42 21.03
C LEU A 119 9.76 -43.11 20.60
N GLU A 120 10.08 -41.86 20.26
CA GLU A 120 11.47 -41.47 19.92
C GLU A 120 12.44 -41.72 21.09
N PHE A 121 12.02 -41.41 22.32
CA PHE A 121 12.82 -41.69 23.51
C PHE A 121 13.00 -43.19 23.74
N SER A 122 11.95 -43.99 23.53
CA SER A 122 12.02 -45.46 23.63
C SER A 122 12.94 -46.07 22.57
N PHE A 123 12.89 -45.59 21.32
CA PHE A 123 13.81 -46.01 20.27
C PHE A 123 15.26 -45.62 20.58
N HIS A 124 15.49 -44.45 21.16
CA HIS A 124 16.83 -44.00 21.56
C HIS A 124 17.38 -44.84 22.74
N LEU A 125 16.54 -45.26 23.68
CA LEU A 125 16.93 -46.17 24.77
C LEU A 125 17.26 -47.58 24.27
N VAL A 126 16.47 -48.10 23.32
CA VAL A 126 16.68 -49.41 22.70
C VAL A 126 17.89 -49.42 21.76
N GLY A 127 18.21 -48.29 21.12
CA GLY A 127 19.40 -48.14 20.27
C GLY A 127 20.73 -48.14 21.03
N HIS A 128 20.72 -47.91 22.34
CA HIS A 128 21.93 -47.82 23.17
C HIS A 128 22.25 -49.12 23.94
N THR A 129 21.48 -50.19 23.71
CA THR A 129 21.64 -51.52 24.34
C THR A 129 22.10 -52.61 23.37
N ARG A 130 22.88 -52.24 22.34
CA ARG A 130 23.62 -53.19 21.49
C ARG A 130 25.10 -52.85 21.44
#